data_AF-A0A3D2V900-F1
#
_entry.id   AF-A0A3D2V900-F1
#
_cell.length_a   1.000
_cell.length_b   1.000
_cell.length_c   1.000
_cell.angle_alpha   90.00
_cell.angle_beta   90.00
_cell.angle_gamma   90.00
#
_symmetry.space_group_name_H-M   'P 1'
#
loop_
_entity.id
_entity.type
_entity.pdbx_description
1 polymer ?
#
loop_
_entity_poly.entity_id
_entity_poly.type
_entity_poly.pdbx_seq_one_letter_code
_entity_poly.pdbx_strand_id
1 'polypeptide(L)'
;GLSKLSDLYLSGCGVTHRAIKSLLEHDSLQTVDLQDTTVNDTALELLTQLDQLKLLVLTGTNVSTEAVQLARKKMINTRIIKL
;
A
#
# COMPACT_ATOMS: atom_id res chain seq x y z
N GLY A 1 -2.66 -3.01 -19.66
CA GLY A 1 -2.11 -2.75 -18.31
C GLY A 1 -0.79 -3.47 -18.15
N LEU A 2 0.04 -3.01 -17.22
CA LEU A 2 1.28 -3.70 -16.83
C LEU A 2 0.95 -4.94 -16.00
N SER A 3 0.42 -5.99 -16.63
CA SER A 3 -0.16 -7.17 -15.96
C SER A 3 0.83 -7.99 -15.13
N LYS A 4 2.13 -7.74 -15.28
CA LYS A 4 3.22 -8.41 -14.54
C LYS A 4 3.98 -7.45 -13.61
N LEU A 5 3.38 -6.31 -13.25
CA LEU A 5 4.01 -5.34 -12.38
C LEU A 5 4.16 -5.93 -10.96
N SER A 6 5.40 -6.17 -10.55
CA SER A 6 5.74 -6.69 -9.22
C SER A 6 6.08 -5.58 -8.22
N ASP A 7 6.74 -4.52 -8.68
CA ASP A 7 7.27 -3.47 -7.83
C ASP A 7 6.81 -2.10 -8.33
N LEU A 8 6.25 -1.31 -7.42
CA LEU A 8 5.75 0.02 -7.72
C LEU A 8 6.25 1.03 -6.68
N TYR A 9 7.00 2.02 -7.15
CA TYR A 9 7.56 3.08 -6.33
C TYR A 9 6.89 4.41 -6.67
N LEU A 10 6.19 4.99 -5.68
CA LEU A 10 5.41 6.23 -5.81
C LEU A 10 5.78 7.24 -4.72
N SER A 11 6.99 7.14 -4.17
CA SER A 11 7.43 8.04 -3.10
C SER A 11 7.34 9.51 -3.54
N GLY A 12 6.78 10.37 -2.68
CA GLY A 12 6.59 11.80 -2.95
C GLY A 12 5.57 12.14 -4.04
N CYS A 13 4.85 11.14 -4.58
CA CYS A 13 3.87 11.37 -5.64
C CYS A 13 2.50 11.80 -5.09
N GLY A 14 1.74 12.54 -5.91
CA GLY A 14 0.34 12.90 -5.64
C GLY A 14 -0.62 11.72 -5.79
N VAL A 15 -0.51 10.73 -4.91
CA VAL A 15 -1.32 9.50 -4.95
C VAL A 15 -2.75 9.79 -4.48
N THR A 16 -3.71 9.61 -5.39
CA THR A 16 -5.13 9.78 -5.10
C THR A 16 -5.79 8.47 -4.69
N HIS A 17 -6.96 8.55 -4.05
CA HIS A 17 -7.77 7.38 -3.75
C HIS A 17 -8.13 6.56 -5.01
N ARG A 18 -8.31 7.22 -6.16
CA ARG A 18 -8.53 6.54 -7.45
C ARG A 18 -7.31 5.74 -7.88
N ALA A 19 -6.10 6.29 -7.69
CA ALA A 19 -4.86 5.60 -8.02
C ALA A 19 -4.67 4.34 -7.16
N ILE A 20 -5.01 4.40 -5.87
CA ILE A 20 -4.98 3.22 -4.98
C ILE A 20 -5.94 2.13 -5.47
N LYS A 21 -7.16 2.48 -5.89
CA LYS A 21 -8.12 1.52 -6.44
C LYS A 21 -7.59 0.82 -7.70
N SER A 22 -6.88 1.52 -8.57
CA SER A 22 -6.28 0.87 -9.76
C SER A 22 -5.16 -0.11 -9.42
N LEU A 23 -4.52 0.00 -8.24
CA LEU A 23 -3.51 -0.99 -7.82
C LEU A 23 -4.13 -2.36 -7.58
N LEU A 24 -5.42 -2.42 -7.25
CA LEU A 24 -6.15 -3.66 -7.00
C LEU A 24 -6.35 -4.50 -8.27
N GLU A 25 -6.10 -3.94 -9.46
CA GLU A 25 -6.12 -4.68 -10.74
C GLU A 25 -4.79 -5.42 -11.00
N HIS A 26 -3.79 -5.25 -10.12
CA HIS A 26 -2.47 -5.82 -10.25
C HIS A 26 -2.21 -6.90 -9.19
N ASP A 27 -2.77 -8.09 -9.42
CA ASP A 27 -2.64 -9.27 -8.54
C ASP A 27 -1.18 -9.76 -8.36
N SER A 28 -0.24 -9.25 -9.16
CA SER A 28 1.19 -9.61 -9.08
C SER A 28 2.05 -8.67 -8.25
N LEU A 29 1.47 -7.58 -7.70
CA LEU A 29 2.22 -6.63 -6.88
C LEU A 29 2.75 -7.28 -5.59
N GLN A 30 4.06 -7.16 -5.40
CA GLN A 30 4.80 -7.64 -4.23
C GLN A 30 5.39 -6.49 -3.43
N THR A 31 5.73 -5.37 -4.08
CA THR A 31 6.28 -4.18 -3.43
C THR A 31 5.49 -2.95 -3.83
N VAL A 32 5.04 -2.20 -2.83
CA VAL A 32 4.43 -0.88 -3.02
C VAL A 32 5.10 0.10 -2.06
N ASP A 33 5.74 1.12 -2.61
CA ASP A 33 6.31 2.23 -1.85
C ASP A 33 5.45 3.49 -2.04
N LEU A 34 4.83 3.93 -0.94
CA LEU A 34 3.98 5.12 -0.84
C LEU A 34 4.58 6.13 0.14
N GLN A 35 5.89 6.09 0.37
CA GLN A 35 6.57 7.01 1.28
C GLN A 35 6.30 8.47 0.90
N ASP A 36 6.07 9.32 1.90
CA ASP A 36 5.89 10.77 1.74
C ASP A 36 4.72 11.12 0.77
N THR A 37 3.69 10.28 0.74
CA THR A 37 2.43 10.53 0.02
C THR A 37 1.29 10.87 0.98
N THR A 38 0.20 11.42 0.44
CA THR A 38 -0.97 11.83 1.25
C THR A 38 -1.97 10.71 1.55
N VAL A 39 -1.58 9.44 1.38
CA VAL A 39 -2.46 8.29 1.64
C VAL A 39 -2.83 8.21 3.13
N ASN A 40 -4.02 7.68 3.41
CA ASN A 40 -4.62 7.62 4.74
C ASN A 40 -5.18 6.23 5.06
N ASP A 41 -5.85 6.08 6.21
CA ASP A 41 -6.40 4.81 6.68
C ASP A 41 -7.34 4.13 5.67
N THR A 42 -8.15 4.91 4.96
CA THR A 42 -9.04 4.40 3.91
C THR A 42 -8.25 3.82 2.74
N ALA A 43 -7.11 4.42 2.37
CA ALA A 43 -6.23 3.87 1.34
C ALA A 43 -5.56 2.58 1.82
N LEU A 44 -5.09 2.52 3.08
CA LEU A 44 -4.50 1.31 3.64
C LEU A 44 -5.51 0.15 3.66
N GLU A 45 -6.76 0.40 4.08
CA GLU A 45 -7.82 -0.61 4.09
C GLU A 45 -8.09 -1.19 2.69
N LEU A 46 -7.94 -0.40 1.62
CA LEU A 46 -8.01 -0.92 0.26
C LEU A 46 -6.81 -1.80 -0.08
N LEU A 47 -5.59 -1.35 0.27
CA LEU A 47 -4.36 -2.09 -0.01
C LEU A 47 -4.29 -3.46 0.69
N THR A 48 -5.11 -3.70 1.72
CA THR A 48 -5.21 -5.03 2.34
C THR A 48 -5.80 -6.11 1.42
N GLN A 49 -6.36 -5.72 0.27
CA GLN A 49 -6.87 -6.65 -0.75
C GLN A 49 -5.76 -7.17 -1.69
N LEU A 50 -4.54 -6.64 -1.60
CA LEU A 50 -3.41 -7.12 -2.39
C LEU A 50 -2.77 -8.35 -1.74
N ASP A 51 -3.32 -9.53 -2.02
CA ASP A 51 -2.95 -10.80 -1.36
C ASP A 51 -1.49 -11.23 -1.60
N GLN A 52 -0.86 -10.76 -2.68
CA GLN A 52 0.54 -11.06 -3.02
C GLN A 52 1.55 -10.04 -2.47
N LEU A 53 1.09 -9.00 -1.79
CA LEU A 53 1.95 -7.92 -1.32
C LEU A 53 2.88 -8.42 -0.21
N LYS A 54 4.19 -8.24 -0.39
CA LYS A 54 5.24 -8.63 0.56
C LYS A 54 5.83 -7.44 1.29
N LEU A 55 5.87 -6.28 0.65
CA LEU A 55 6.42 -5.05 1.20
C LEU A 55 5.50 -3.86 0.92
N LEU A 56 5.14 -3.15 1.99
CA LEU A 56 4.40 -1.89 1.93
C LEU A 56 5.12 -0.84 2.76
N VAL A 57 5.53 0.26 2.12
CA VAL A 57 6.20 1.39 2.79
C VAL A 57 5.24 2.57 2.91
N LEU A 58 5.01 3.03 4.14
CA LEU A 58 4.05 4.08 4.52
C LEU A 58 4.68 5.20 5.36
N THR A 59 6.02 5.29 5.39
CA THR A 59 6.75 6.37 6.06
C THR A 59 6.26 7.74 5.55
N GLY A 60 6.03 8.70 6.45
CA GLY A 60 5.59 10.05 6.05
C GLY A 60 4.16 10.14 5.48
N THR A 61 3.33 9.10 5.63
CA THR A 61 1.92 9.12 5.22
C THR A 61 0.96 9.54 6.35
N ASN A 62 -0.29 9.84 6.00
CA ASN A 62 -1.37 10.16 6.94
C ASN A 62 -2.08 8.92 7.50
N VAL A 63 -1.41 7.75 7.47
CA VAL A 63 -1.93 6.50 8.03
C VAL A 63 -1.69 6.46 9.53
N SER A 64 -2.73 6.16 10.31
CA SER A 64 -2.68 6.01 11.76
C SER A 64 -1.97 4.73 12.21
N THR A 65 -1.44 4.74 13.43
CA THR A 65 -0.83 3.55 14.04
C THR A 65 -1.85 2.43 14.20
N GLU A 66 -3.09 2.78 14.56
CA GLU A 66 -4.21 1.85 14.74
C GLU A 66 -4.55 1.13 13.44
N ALA A 67 -4.62 1.86 12.32
CA ALA A 67 -4.85 1.27 11.00
C ALA A 67 -3.72 0.31 10.60
N VAL A 68 -2.45 0.66 10.87
CA VAL A 68 -1.32 -0.26 10.64
C VAL A 68 -1.45 -1.54 11.47
N GLN A 69 -1.86 -1.44 12.74
CA GLN A 69 -2.06 -2.63 13.58
C GLN A 69 -3.18 -3.53 13.06
N LEU A 70 -4.28 -2.96 12.57
CA LEU A 70 -5.36 -3.71 11.93
C LEU A 70 -4.89 -4.37 10.62
N ALA A 71 -4.16 -3.62 9.78
CA ALA A 71 -3.63 -4.15 8.53
C ALA A 71 -2.65 -5.32 8.78
N ARG A 72 -1.79 -5.23 9.79
CA ARG A 72 -0.87 -6.33 10.16
C ARG A 72 -1.59 -7.62 10.56
N LYS A 73 -2.80 -7.52 11.13
CA LYS A 73 -3.63 -8.71 11.45
C LYS A 73 -4.22 -9.37 10.21
N LYS A 74 -4.52 -8.58 9.18
CA LYS A 74 -5.08 -9.07 7.90
C LYS A 74 -3.98 -9.56 6.95
N MET A 75 -2.89 -8.80 6.85
CA MET A 75 -1.79 -8.97 5.91
C MET A 75 -0.61 -9.68 6.58
N ILE A 76 -0.83 -10.88 7.10
CA ILE A 76 0.15 -11.61 7.91
C ILE A 76 1.47 -11.93 7.18
N ASN A 77 1.44 -11.94 5.84
CA ASN A 77 2.61 -12.21 4.98
C ASN A 77 3.27 -10.92 4.44
N THR A 78 2.80 -9.74 4.86
CA THR A 78 3.27 -8.45 4.35
C THR A 78 4.07 -7.72 5.41
N ARG A 79 5.29 -7.31 5.06
CA ARG A 79 6.09 -6.40 5.87
C ARG A 79 5.61 -4.97 5.65
N ILE A 80 4.94 -4.40 6.65
CA ILE A 80 4.49 -3.00 6.66
C ILE A 80 5.50 -2.14 7.42
N ILE A 81 6.11 -1.18 6.73
CA ILE A 81 7.04 -0.20 7.29
C ILE A 81 6.28 1.13 7.50
N LYS A 82 6.20 1.57 8.75
CA LYS A 82 5.66 2.87 9.17
C LYS A 82 6.58 3.42 10.26
N LEU A 83 7.02 4.68 10.10
CA LEU A 83 7.67 5.48 11.14
C LEU A 83 6.66 6.46 11.74
#